data_AF-A0A314LDZ2-F1
#
_entry.id   AF-A0A314LDZ2-F1
#
_cell.length_a   1.000
_cell.length_b   1.000
_cell.length_c   1.000
_cell.angle_alpha   90.00
_cell.angle_beta   90.00
_cell.angle_gamma   90.00
#
_symmetry.space_group_name_H-M   'P 1'
#
loop_
_entity.id
_entity.type
_entity.pdbx_description
1 polymer ?
#
loop_
_entity_poly.entity_id
_entity_poly.type
_entity_poly.pdbx_seq_one_letter_code
_entity_poly.pdbx_strand_id
1 'polypeptide(L)'
;MVPASTACAGIISFTFQAFLFSHPSRAIGAAFWLSPFLSCAVGLLLIYIGTVGSLVMGIVCLISALIQSLYSCWVNHRIEHAIRVLSIAISFPPPHATALTLLSVVICTLYSSLLISGIGGATAEKSWLDSLFIFLILLSLVWTMEVIKNIQQVTVSHIKYVQFATGMGLDSKTIFLGTIRHSIGSICVGSILVSVVTIVRGSARAISLVSGDVDEFMFSCTGCSSGIASCLVVYGNRWGFVHVGVYNKGIVQTSLDTWEIFRRVGMEQLINSDLTSSVCFFYGVAGGAICTLLGGSWAFIIHKSYATELSI
;
A
#
# COMPACT_ATOMS: atom_id res chain seq x y z
N MET A 1 -3.66 11.26 22.08
CA MET A 1 -4.48 11.04 20.87
C MET A 1 -3.76 10.14 19.86
N VAL A 2 -2.52 10.45 19.47
CA VAL A 2 -1.69 9.65 18.55
C VAL A 2 -1.68 8.14 18.81
N PRO A 3 -1.40 7.63 20.04
CA PRO A 3 -1.33 6.18 20.28
C PRO A 3 -2.68 5.47 20.12
N ALA A 4 -3.79 6.15 20.42
CA ALA A 4 -5.13 5.59 20.28
C ALA A 4 -5.49 5.43 18.79
N SER A 5 -5.21 6.43 17.96
CA SER A 5 -5.45 6.35 16.51
C SER A 5 -4.61 5.26 15.84
N THR A 6 -3.34 5.10 16.24
CA THR A 6 -2.49 4.03 15.71
C THR A 6 -2.93 2.64 16.17
N ALA A 7 -3.44 2.52 17.41
CA ALA A 7 -4.02 1.27 17.90
C ALA A 7 -5.30 0.89 17.14
N CYS A 8 -6.18 1.87 16.88
CA CYS A 8 -7.35 1.67 16.02
C CYS A 8 -6.96 1.17 14.62
N ALA A 9 -5.93 1.76 14.00
CA ALA A 9 -5.43 1.32 12.70
C ALA A 9 -4.95 -0.14 12.71
N GLY A 10 -4.27 -0.56 13.79
CA GLY A 10 -3.86 -1.95 13.99
C GLY A 10 -5.04 -2.92 14.08
N ILE A 11 -6.07 -2.57 14.86
CA ILE A 11 -7.29 -3.36 15.02
C ILE A 11 -8.02 -3.48 13.67
N ILE A 12 -8.20 -2.36 12.96
CA ILE A 12 -8.85 -2.34 11.65
C ILE A 12 -8.10 -3.20 10.62
N SER A 13 -6.76 -3.17 10.66
CA SER A 13 -5.94 -4.00 9.78
C SER A 13 -6.18 -5.50 10.04
N PHE A 14 -6.27 -5.89 11.32
CA PHE A 14 -6.53 -7.28 11.70
C PHE A 14 -7.96 -7.72 11.35
N THR A 15 -8.96 -6.86 11.56
CA THR A 15 -10.35 -7.17 11.20
C THR A 15 -10.53 -7.31 9.69
N PHE A 16 -9.90 -6.45 8.89
CA PHE A 16 -9.90 -6.60 7.44
C PHE A 16 -9.20 -7.87 6.97
N GLN A 17 -8.08 -8.23 7.60
CA GLN A 17 -7.39 -9.49 7.31
C GLN A 17 -8.29 -10.71 7.62
N ALA A 18 -8.94 -10.73 8.80
CA ALA A 18 -9.88 -11.78 9.15
C ALA A 18 -11.07 -11.85 8.18
N PHE A 19 -11.61 -10.69 7.79
CA PHE A 19 -12.71 -10.60 6.84
C PHE A 19 -12.33 -11.14 5.45
N LEU A 20 -11.12 -10.83 4.97
CA LEU A 20 -10.58 -11.35 3.71
C LEU A 20 -10.48 -12.87 3.72
N PHE A 21 -10.03 -13.47 4.83
CA PHE A 21 -9.91 -14.91 4.97
C PHE A 21 -11.26 -15.63 5.11
N SER A 22 -12.23 -15.03 5.79
CA SER A 22 -13.54 -15.66 5.98
C SER A 22 -14.43 -15.55 4.73
N HIS A 23 -14.43 -14.42 4.03
CA HIS A 23 -15.34 -14.16 2.92
C HIS A 23 -14.66 -13.37 1.78
N PRO A 24 -13.73 -13.97 1.00
CA PRO A 24 -12.93 -13.24 0.01
C PRO A 24 -13.76 -12.52 -1.06
N SER A 25 -14.89 -13.10 -1.48
CA SER A 25 -15.79 -12.50 -2.47
C SER A 25 -16.42 -11.20 -1.97
N ARG A 26 -17.01 -11.23 -0.78
CA ARG A 26 -17.60 -10.05 -0.13
C ARG A 26 -16.53 -9.05 0.29
N ALA A 27 -15.36 -9.52 0.70
CA ALA A 27 -14.25 -8.69 1.12
C ALA A 27 -13.76 -7.79 -0.02
N ILE A 28 -13.40 -8.36 -1.17
CA ILE A 28 -12.95 -7.58 -2.33
C ILE A 28 -14.02 -6.58 -2.79
N GLY A 29 -15.28 -7.02 -2.89
CA GLY A 29 -16.38 -6.12 -3.25
C GLY A 29 -16.53 -4.97 -2.26
N ALA A 30 -16.48 -5.25 -0.96
CA ALA A 30 -16.54 -4.24 0.08
C ALA A 30 -15.37 -3.25 -0.02
N ALA A 31 -14.15 -3.69 -0.32
CA ALA A 31 -13.00 -2.79 -0.45
C ALA A 31 -13.24 -1.68 -1.48
N PHE A 32 -13.74 -2.06 -2.66
CA PHE A 32 -13.97 -1.13 -3.77
C PHE A 32 -15.10 -0.12 -3.54
N TRP A 33 -16.11 -0.47 -2.74
CA TRP A 33 -17.26 0.41 -2.46
C TRP A 33 -17.16 1.16 -1.13
N LEU A 34 -16.62 0.51 -0.10
CA LEU A 34 -16.46 1.10 1.23
C LEU A 34 -15.40 2.22 1.23
N SER A 35 -14.30 2.05 0.49
CA SER A 35 -13.21 3.02 0.43
C SER A 35 -13.62 4.41 -0.12
N PRO A 36 -14.27 4.52 -1.30
CA PRO A 36 -14.72 5.82 -1.81
C PRO A 36 -15.80 6.44 -0.90
N PHE A 37 -16.70 5.62 -0.34
CA PHE A 37 -17.73 6.10 0.59
C PHE A 37 -17.11 6.74 1.84
N LEU A 38 -16.17 6.05 2.49
CA LEU A 38 -15.48 6.57 3.68
C LEU A 38 -14.61 7.79 3.34
N SER A 39 -13.94 7.78 2.18
CA SER A 39 -13.13 8.92 1.71
C SER A 39 -14.01 10.17 1.51
N CYS A 40 -15.22 9.99 0.96
CA CYS A 40 -16.19 11.06 0.83
C CYS A 40 -16.65 11.59 2.20
N ALA A 41 -16.94 10.70 3.15
CA ALA A 41 -17.33 11.09 4.51
C ALA A 41 -16.22 11.90 5.22
N VAL A 42 -14.94 11.51 5.05
CA VAL A 42 -13.79 12.28 5.55
C VAL A 42 -13.74 13.65 4.90
N GLY A 43 -13.93 13.74 3.57
CA GLY A 43 -13.96 15.01 2.85
C GLY A 43 -15.02 15.97 3.40
N LEU A 44 -16.24 15.48 3.63
CA LEU A 44 -17.33 16.27 4.22
C LEU A 44 -17.03 16.71 5.65
N LEU A 45 -16.47 15.83 6.48
CA LEU A 45 -16.07 16.16 7.85
C LEU A 45 -14.99 17.26 7.89
N LEU A 46 -13.99 17.18 7.00
CA LEU A 46 -12.93 18.18 6.92
C LEU A 46 -13.44 19.55 6.42
N ILE A 47 -14.40 19.56 5.50
CA ILE A 47 -15.07 20.79 5.06
C ILE A 47 -15.90 21.39 6.19
N TYR A 48 -16.60 20.56 6.95
CA TYR A 48 -17.42 21.00 8.08
C TYR A 48 -16.60 21.64 9.21
N ILE A 49 -15.37 21.17 9.46
CA ILE A 49 -14.45 21.78 10.43
C ILE A 49 -14.06 23.22 10.03
N GLY A 50 -14.10 23.55 8.74
CA GLY A 50 -14.04 24.94 8.25
C GLY A 50 -12.69 25.66 8.39
N THR A 51 -11.61 24.97 8.78
CA THR A 51 -10.26 25.57 8.79
C THR A 51 -9.66 25.62 7.38
N VAL A 52 -8.81 26.62 7.08
CA VAL A 52 -8.21 26.77 5.74
C VAL A 52 -7.46 25.49 5.29
N GLY A 53 -6.70 24.87 6.21
CA GLY A 53 -6.01 23.62 5.93
C GLY A 53 -6.96 22.42 5.74
N SER A 54 -8.04 22.33 6.52
CA SER A 54 -9.01 21.23 6.40
C SER A 54 -9.85 21.36 5.13
N LEU A 55 -10.12 22.57 4.63
CA LEU A 55 -10.84 22.78 3.37
C LEU A 55 -10.08 22.23 2.16
N VAL A 56 -8.78 22.56 2.06
CA VAL A 56 -7.93 22.05 0.96
C VAL A 56 -7.87 20.52 1.00
N MET A 57 -7.61 19.94 2.17
CA MET A 57 -7.57 18.49 2.35
C MET A 57 -8.94 17.83 2.09
N GLY A 58 -10.03 18.50 2.45
CA GLY A 58 -11.39 18.04 2.20
C GLY A 58 -11.70 17.94 0.70
N ILE A 59 -11.35 18.98 -0.07
CA ILE A 59 -11.52 18.97 -1.54
C ILE A 59 -10.69 17.86 -2.18
N VAL A 60 -9.42 17.70 -1.77
CA VAL A 60 -8.56 16.61 -2.26
C VAL A 60 -9.16 15.24 -1.94
N CYS A 61 -9.67 15.03 -0.72
CA CYS A 61 -10.36 13.80 -0.35
C CYS A 61 -11.60 13.53 -1.21
N LEU A 62 -12.42 14.55 -1.53
CA LEU A 62 -13.58 14.39 -2.41
C LEU A 62 -13.18 14.03 -3.84
N ILE A 63 -12.17 14.69 -4.41
CA ILE A 63 -11.64 14.34 -5.73
C ILE A 63 -11.11 12.90 -5.72
N SER A 64 -10.39 12.51 -4.66
CA SER A 64 -9.88 11.15 -4.52
C SER A 64 -11.01 10.11 -4.43
N ALA A 65 -12.13 10.44 -3.76
CA ALA A 65 -13.29 9.57 -3.65
C ALA A 65 -13.98 9.37 -5.03
N LEU A 66 -14.07 10.44 -5.84
CA LEU A 66 -14.58 10.36 -7.20
C LEU A 66 -13.69 9.47 -8.08
N ILE A 67 -12.37 9.67 -8.04
CA ILE A 67 -11.42 8.84 -8.80
C ILE A 67 -11.52 7.37 -8.38
N GLN A 68 -11.58 7.10 -7.07
CA GLN A 68 -11.76 5.74 -6.55
C GLN A 68 -13.07 5.11 -7.03
N SER A 69 -14.18 5.86 -7.01
CA SER A 69 -15.48 5.37 -7.47
C SER A 69 -15.48 5.03 -8.97
N LEU A 70 -14.91 5.91 -9.81
CA LEU A 70 -14.75 5.66 -11.24
C LEU A 70 -13.86 4.43 -11.50
N TYR A 71 -12.76 4.30 -10.76
CA TYR A 71 -11.88 3.14 -10.85
C TYR A 71 -12.59 1.85 -10.46
N SER A 72 -13.37 1.85 -9.37
CA SER A 72 -14.18 0.69 -8.95
C SER A 72 -15.19 0.27 -10.02
N CYS A 73 -15.82 1.23 -10.69
CA CYS A 73 -16.74 0.94 -11.80
C CYS A 73 -16.01 0.32 -13.00
N TRP A 74 -14.84 0.87 -13.37
CA TRP A 74 -14.05 0.37 -14.50
C TRP A 74 -13.50 -1.05 -14.27
N VAL A 75 -13.07 -1.34 -13.03
CA VAL A 75 -12.46 -2.61 -12.66
C VAL A 75 -13.49 -3.73 -12.40
N ASN A 76 -14.78 -3.42 -12.33
CA ASN A 76 -15.83 -4.36 -11.91
C ASN A 76 -15.77 -5.71 -12.65
N HIS A 77 -15.49 -5.71 -13.96
CA HIS A 77 -15.34 -6.94 -14.76
C HIS A 77 -14.18 -7.85 -14.29
N ARG A 78 -13.09 -7.28 -13.79
CA ARG A 78 -11.89 -8.01 -13.35
C ARG A 78 -12.00 -8.56 -11.92
N ILE A 79 -12.99 -8.09 -11.15
CA ILE A 79 -13.17 -8.48 -9.74
C ILE A 79 -13.40 -9.98 -9.60
N GLU A 80 -14.21 -10.59 -10.48
CA GLU A 80 -14.50 -12.03 -10.41
C GLU A 80 -13.24 -12.88 -10.56
N HIS A 81 -12.35 -12.49 -11.48
CA HIS A 81 -11.07 -13.17 -11.67
C HIS A 81 -10.19 -13.06 -10.42
N ALA A 82 -10.09 -11.86 -9.84
CA ALA A 82 -9.32 -11.63 -8.61
C ALA A 82 -9.87 -12.45 -7.42
N ILE A 83 -11.20 -12.54 -7.28
CA ILE A 83 -11.85 -13.37 -6.25
C ILE A 83 -11.46 -14.84 -6.41
N ARG A 84 -11.49 -15.36 -7.65
CA ARG A 84 -11.13 -16.75 -7.91
C ARG A 84 -9.68 -17.04 -7.55
N VAL A 85 -8.74 -16.21 -8.00
CA VAL A 85 -7.32 -16.35 -7.67
C VAL A 85 -7.09 -16.27 -6.16
N LEU A 86 -7.72 -15.30 -5.49
CA LEU A 86 -7.59 -15.14 -4.04
C LEU A 86 -8.18 -16.33 -3.27
N SER A 87 -9.32 -16.87 -3.69
CA SER A 87 -9.95 -18.02 -3.05
C SER A 87 -9.06 -19.27 -3.08
N ILE A 88 -8.37 -19.50 -4.21
CA ILE A 88 -7.41 -20.59 -4.37
C ILE A 88 -6.15 -20.35 -3.53
N ALA A 89 -5.68 -19.10 -3.45
CA ALA A 89 -4.52 -18.75 -2.64
C ALA A 89 -4.78 -18.94 -1.13
N ILE A 90 -6.01 -18.62 -0.67
CA ILE A 90 -6.41 -18.73 0.72
C ILE A 90 -6.70 -20.17 1.16
N SER A 91 -7.14 -21.05 0.24
CA SER A 91 -7.51 -22.43 0.61
C SER A 91 -6.34 -23.25 1.20
N PHE A 92 -5.11 -22.84 0.91
CA PHE A 92 -3.90 -23.41 1.51
C PHE A 92 -3.12 -22.29 2.20
N PRO A 93 -3.48 -21.85 3.42
CA PRO A 93 -2.72 -20.80 4.09
C PRO A 93 -1.31 -21.32 4.46
N PRO A 94 -0.25 -20.50 4.34
CA PRO A 94 1.06 -20.91 4.80
C PRO A 94 1.04 -21.09 6.33
N PRO A 95 1.71 -22.13 6.87
CA PRO A 95 1.84 -22.28 8.31
C PRO A 95 2.51 -21.02 8.91
N HIS A 96 2.02 -20.55 10.06
CA HIS A 96 2.51 -19.36 10.78
C HIS A 96 2.43 -18.01 10.05
N ALA A 97 1.78 -17.93 8.88
CA ALA A 97 1.62 -16.68 8.16
C ALA A 97 0.84 -15.62 8.96
N THR A 98 -0.17 -16.05 9.72
CA THR A 98 -0.96 -15.18 10.60
C THR A 98 -0.12 -14.59 11.73
N ALA A 99 0.78 -15.38 12.33
CA ALA A 99 1.69 -14.91 13.37
C ALA A 99 2.71 -13.90 12.81
N LEU A 100 3.22 -14.13 11.61
CA LEU A 100 4.11 -13.19 10.92
C LEU A 100 3.40 -11.86 10.62
N THR A 101 2.18 -11.92 10.08
CA THR A 101 1.40 -10.70 9.81
C THR A 101 1.08 -9.95 11.10
N LEU A 102 0.72 -10.64 12.17
CA LEU A 102 0.48 -10.02 13.48
C LEU A 102 1.72 -9.30 14.00
N LEU A 103 2.88 -9.96 13.96
CA LEU A 103 4.14 -9.36 14.40
C LEU A 103 4.45 -8.09 13.60
N SER A 104 4.30 -8.14 12.28
CA SER A 104 4.54 -6.97 11.42
C SER A 104 3.56 -5.83 11.68
N VAL A 105 2.27 -6.11 11.97
CA VAL A 105 1.28 -5.08 12.33
C VAL A 105 1.67 -4.41 13.66
N VAL A 106 2.09 -5.19 14.66
CA VAL A 106 2.57 -4.65 15.94
C VAL A 106 3.81 -3.77 15.74
N ILE A 107 4.79 -4.21 14.96
CA ILE A 107 5.99 -3.41 14.66
C ILE A 107 5.62 -2.12 13.92
N CYS A 108 4.76 -2.20 12.89
CA CYS A 108 4.33 -1.03 12.11
C CYS A 108 3.57 -0.02 12.97
N THR A 109 2.66 -0.49 13.84
CA THR A 109 1.87 0.38 14.72
C THR A 109 2.75 1.09 15.75
N LEU A 110 3.67 0.36 16.38
CA LEU A 110 4.63 0.95 17.32
C LEU A 110 5.53 1.97 16.62
N TYR A 111 6.12 1.61 15.49
CA TYR A 111 6.98 2.51 14.72
C TYR A 111 6.25 3.78 14.27
N SER A 112 5.04 3.63 13.74
CA SER A 112 4.20 4.78 13.34
C SER A 112 3.86 5.67 14.53
N SER A 113 3.54 5.09 15.68
CA SER A 113 3.21 5.86 16.89
C SER A 113 4.39 6.70 17.39
N LEU A 114 5.61 6.16 17.32
CA LEU A 114 6.84 6.86 17.68
C LEU A 114 7.11 8.02 16.72
N LEU A 115 7.02 7.78 15.41
CA LEU A 115 7.27 8.81 14.41
C LEU A 115 6.24 9.95 14.44
N ILE A 116 4.95 9.62 14.61
CA ILE A 116 3.91 10.65 14.71
C ILE A 116 4.05 11.46 16.00
N SER A 117 4.47 10.83 17.10
CA SER A 117 4.83 11.56 18.33
C SER A 117 6.02 12.50 18.10
N GLY A 118 7.00 12.10 17.30
CA GLY A 118 8.13 12.95 16.90
C GLY A 118 7.71 14.16 16.08
N ILE A 119 6.76 14.00 15.14
CA ILE A 119 6.19 15.12 14.37
C ILE A 119 5.50 16.12 15.31
N GLY A 120 4.69 15.63 16.26
CA GLY A 120 4.01 16.49 17.22
C GLY A 120 4.96 17.30 18.13
N GLY A 121 6.14 16.76 18.43
CA GLY A 121 7.19 17.47 19.17
C GLY A 121 7.91 18.53 18.34
N ALA A 122 8.18 18.25 17.05
CA ALA A 122 8.90 19.15 16.17
C ALA A 122 8.08 20.37 15.72
N THR A 123 6.75 20.31 15.72
CA THR A 123 5.91 21.46 15.33
C THR A 123 5.90 22.62 16.34
N ALA A 124 6.67 22.52 17.43
CA ALA A 124 6.73 23.54 18.47
C ALA A 124 7.61 24.76 18.11
N GLU A 125 8.62 24.62 17.25
CA GLU A 125 9.66 25.66 17.07
C GLU A 125 9.56 26.49 15.76
N LYS A 126 8.61 26.18 14.86
CA LYS A 126 8.32 26.89 13.58
C LYS A 126 9.57 27.35 12.80
N SER A 127 10.59 26.50 12.72
CA SER A 127 11.81 26.73 11.93
C SER A 127 11.76 26.03 10.56
N TRP A 128 12.61 26.43 9.61
CA TRP A 128 12.80 25.71 8.34
C TRP A 128 13.29 24.28 8.57
N LEU A 129 14.03 24.06 9.67
CA LEU A 129 14.50 22.75 10.11
C LEU A 129 13.35 21.81 10.45
N ASP A 130 12.23 22.33 10.96
CA ASP A 130 11.06 21.52 11.33
C ASP A 130 10.40 20.95 10.08
N SER A 131 10.29 21.75 9.02
CA SER A 131 9.72 21.29 7.75
C SER A 131 10.58 20.19 7.13
N LEU A 132 11.91 20.34 7.17
CA LEU A 132 12.85 19.32 6.70
C LEU A 132 12.79 18.06 7.58
N PHE A 133 12.68 18.21 8.89
CA PHE A 133 12.56 17.10 9.83
C PHE A 133 11.26 16.32 9.64
N ILE A 134 10.13 17.00 9.49
CA ILE A 134 8.83 16.38 9.17
C ILE A 134 8.92 15.63 7.84
N PHE A 135 9.52 16.23 6.81
CA PHE A 135 9.73 15.57 5.53
C PHE A 135 10.56 14.29 5.65
N LEU A 136 11.68 14.33 6.38
CA LEU A 136 12.52 13.15 6.61
C LEU A 136 11.80 12.05 7.39
N ILE A 137 11.00 12.41 8.41
CA ILE A 137 10.18 11.44 9.15
C ILE A 137 9.17 10.77 8.22
N LEU A 138 8.45 11.54 7.41
CA LEU A 138 7.46 11.00 6.47
C LEU A 138 8.12 10.10 5.42
N LEU A 139 9.27 10.51 4.89
CA LEU A 139 10.05 9.71 3.94
C LEU A 139 10.50 8.38 4.56
N SER A 140 11.02 8.42 5.80
CA SER A 140 11.40 7.23 6.55
C SER A 140 10.19 6.32 6.81
N LEU A 141 9.03 6.89 7.16
CA LEU A 141 7.80 6.13 7.37
C LEU A 141 7.37 5.41 6.08
N VAL A 142 7.29 6.12 4.96
CA VAL A 142 6.89 5.53 3.67
C VAL A 142 7.86 4.44 3.25
N TRP A 143 9.17 4.70 3.35
CA TRP A 143 10.18 3.73 2.94
C TRP A 143 10.16 2.46 3.81
N THR A 144 10.09 2.61 5.14
CA THR A 144 10.04 1.45 6.04
C THR A 144 8.78 0.62 5.85
N MET A 145 7.62 1.24 5.60
CA MET A 145 6.37 0.52 5.28
C MET A 145 6.49 -0.29 3.99
N GLU A 146 7.12 0.28 2.95
CA GLU A 146 7.43 -0.44 1.71
C GLU A 146 8.38 -1.62 1.94
N VAL A 147 9.42 -1.44 2.75
CA VAL A 147 10.34 -2.53 3.12
C VAL A 147 9.61 -3.65 3.86
N ILE A 148 8.76 -3.33 4.85
CA ILE A 148 8.02 -4.35 5.61
C ILE A 148 7.06 -5.12 4.70
N LYS A 149 6.34 -4.42 3.81
CA LYS A 149 5.46 -5.05 2.80
C LYS A 149 6.24 -6.03 1.91
N ASN A 150 7.42 -5.64 1.44
CA ASN A 150 8.24 -6.48 0.57
C ASN A 150 8.86 -7.65 1.36
N ILE A 151 9.26 -7.47 2.63
CA ILE A 151 9.70 -8.56 3.51
C ILE A 151 8.61 -9.62 3.66
N GLN A 152 7.36 -9.19 3.90
CA GLN A 152 6.22 -10.11 3.98
C GLN A 152 6.05 -10.88 2.68
N GLN A 153 6.10 -10.19 1.53
CA GLN A 153 5.96 -10.83 0.23
C GLN A 153 7.04 -11.88 -0.02
N VAL A 154 8.32 -11.55 0.20
CA VAL A 154 9.45 -12.47 0.05
C VAL A 154 9.31 -13.68 0.97
N THR A 155 8.93 -13.44 2.22
CA THR A 155 8.77 -14.49 3.23
C THR A 155 7.67 -15.48 2.86
N VAL A 156 6.47 -14.97 2.55
CA VAL A 156 5.31 -15.80 2.20
C VAL A 156 5.60 -16.59 0.92
N SER A 157 6.26 -15.97 -0.05
CA SER A 157 6.70 -16.62 -1.28
C SER A 157 7.63 -17.80 -1.00
N HIS A 158 8.63 -17.60 -0.15
CA HIS A 158 9.60 -18.63 0.17
C HIS A 158 8.98 -19.80 0.94
N ILE A 159 8.14 -19.52 1.95
CA ILE A 159 7.42 -20.56 2.70
C ILE A 159 6.56 -21.39 1.73
N LYS A 160 5.84 -20.73 0.81
CA LYS A 160 5.01 -21.42 -0.18
C LYS A 160 5.84 -22.27 -1.14
N TYR A 161 6.95 -21.74 -1.62
CA TYR A 161 7.86 -22.48 -2.50
C TYR A 161 8.40 -23.74 -1.81
N VAL A 162 8.88 -23.65 -0.58
CA VAL A 162 9.40 -24.79 0.19
C VAL A 162 8.31 -25.84 0.41
N GLN A 163 7.08 -25.40 0.69
CA GLN A 163 5.93 -26.29 0.82
C GLN A 163 5.64 -27.05 -0.50
N PHE A 164 5.72 -26.38 -1.65
CA PHE A 164 5.54 -27.00 -2.96
C PHE A 164 6.69 -27.94 -3.34
N ALA A 165 7.93 -27.56 -3.07
CA ALA A 165 9.12 -28.30 -3.48
C ALA A 165 9.39 -29.54 -2.62
N THR A 166 9.17 -29.44 -1.31
CA THR A 166 9.60 -30.46 -0.34
C THR A 166 8.44 -31.29 0.22
N GLY A 167 7.18 -30.84 0.09
CA GLY A 167 6.00 -31.54 0.58
C GLY A 167 5.90 -31.70 2.12
N MET A 168 6.88 -31.20 2.88
CA MET A 168 6.92 -31.25 4.35
C MET A 168 6.79 -29.86 4.97
N GLY A 169 6.14 -29.80 6.14
CA GLY A 169 6.09 -28.63 7.00
C GLY A 169 7.42 -28.42 7.73
N LEU A 170 8.39 -27.80 7.06
CA LEU A 170 9.64 -27.38 7.68
C LEU A 170 9.42 -26.28 8.73
N ASP A 171 10.32 -26.20 9.71
CA ASP A 171 10.34 -25.17 10.74
C ASP A 171 10.42 -23.77 10.12
N SER A 172 9.27 -23.12 10.02
CA SER A 172 9.08 -21.88 9.26
C SER A 172 9.87 -20.71 9.86
N LYS A 173 10.24 -20.78 11.14
CA LYS A 173 11.04 -19.76 11.82
C LYS A 173 12.49 -19.75 11.35
N THR A 174 13.11 -20.92 11.22
CA THR A 174 14.50 -21.02 10.77
C THR A 174 14.65 -20.60 9.31
N ILE A 175 13.68 -20.96 8.48
CA ILE A 175 13.60 -20.50 7.08
C ILE A 175 13.41 -18.98 7.03
N PHE A 176 12.52 -18.42 7.84
CA PHE A 176 12.27 -16.99 7.91
C PHE A 176 13.51 -16.18 8.28
N LEU A 177 14.19 -16.51 9.38
CA LEU A 177 15.39 -15.80 9.81
C LEU A 177 16.54 -15.92 8.78
N GLY A 178 16.70 -17.10 8.17
CA GLY A 178 17.70 -17.32 7.12
C GLY A 178 17.45 -16.45 5.88
N THR A 179 16.18 -16.37 5.45
CA THR A 179 15.76 -15.59 4.27
C THR A 179 15.94 -14.10 4.51
N ILE A 180 15.48 -13.59 5.66
CA ILE A 180 15.66 -12.18 5.99
C ILE A 180 17.14 -11.85 6.05
N ARG A 181 17.95 -12.63 6.77
CA ARG A 181 19.35 -12.30 6.99
C ARG A 181 20.14 -12.19 5.68
N HIS A 182 19.83 -13.02 4.68
CA HIS A 182 20.56 -13.00 3.41
C HIS A 182 19.95 -12.03 2.38
N SER A 183 18.62 -11.89 2.37
CA SER A 183 17.93 -11.11 1.33
C SER A 183 17.61 -9.68 1.73
N ILE A 184 17.80 -9.25 2.99
CA ILE A 184 17.39 -7.92 3.46
C ILE A 184 18.01 -6.76 2.66
N GLY A 185 19.28 -6.88 2.25
CA GLY A 185 19.93 -5.87 1.41
C GLY A 185 19.27 -5.74 0.04
N SER A 186 18.98 -6.88 -0.60
CA SER A 186 18.26 -6.95 -1.88
C SER A 186 16.82 -6.41 -1.75
N ILE A 187 16.17 -6.68 -0.62
CA ILE A 187 14.81 -6.19 -0.33
C ILE A 187 14.81 -4.67 -0.13
N CYS A 188 15.76 -4.11 0.59
CA CYS A 188 15.86 -2.67 0.82
C CYS A 188 16.09 -1.91 -0.50
N VAL A 189 17.06 -2.36 -1.30
CA VAL A 189 17.34 -1.79 -2.63
C VAL A 189 16.13 -1.95 -3.54
N GLY A 190 15.51 -3.13 -3.53
CA GLY A 190 14.30 -3.41 -4.30
C GLY A 190 13.12 -2.52 -3.92
N SER A 191 12.95 -2.20 -2.63
CA SER A 191 11.84 -1.37 -2.15
C SER A 191 11.93 0.05 -2.68
N ILE A 192 13.14 0.61 -2.79
CA ILE A 192 13.37 1.91 -3.42
C ILE A 192 13.13 1.80 -4.92
N LEU A 193 13.77 0.82 -5.57
CA LEU A 193 13.74 0.64 -7.02
C LEU A 193 12.30 0.45 -7.53
N VAL A 194 11.53 -0.47 -6.95
CA VAL A 194 10.15 -0.77 -7.36
C VAL A 194 9.22 0.43 -7.10
N SER A 195 9.44 1.17 -6.02
CA SER A 195 8.67 2.39 -5.74
C SER A 195 8.93 3.47 -6.79
N VAL A 196 10.20 3.71 -7.15
CA VAL A 196 10.59 4.65 -8.22
C VAL A 196 9.99 4.24 -9.56
N VAL A 197 10.10 2.97 -9.93
CA VAL A 197 9.50 2.42 -11.17
C VAL A 197 7.99 2.69 -11.22
N THR A 198 7.30 2.49 -10.09
CA THR A 198 5.85 2.69 -9.99
C THR A 198 5.47 4.16 -10.20
N ILE A 199 6.23 5.09 -9.61
CA ILE A 199 6.01 6.54 -9.77
C ILE A 199 6.27 6.98 -11.22
N VAL A 200 7.38 6.53 -11.82
CA VAL A 200 7.73 6.84 -13.22
C VAL A 200 6.67 6.30 -14.18
N ARG A 201 6.17 5.08 -13.96
CA ARG A 201 5.12 4.49 -14.79
C ARG A 201 3.77 5.22 -14.59
N GLY A 202 3.43 5.57 -13.36
CA GLY A 202 2.21 6.32 -13.04
C GLY A 202 2.20 7.68 -13.73
N SER A 203 3.30 8.42 -13.64
CA SER A 203 3.46 9.73 -14.29
C SER A 203 3.46 9.62 -15.82
N ALA A 204 4.19 8.67 -16.41
CA ALA A 204 4.17 8.44 -17.85
C ALA A 204 2.76 8.14 -18.39
N ARG A 205 1.97 7.33 -17.65
CA ARG A 205 0.58 7.04 -18.01
C ARG A 205 -0.33 8.26 -17.88
N ALA A 206 -0.19 9.03 -16.80
CA ALA A 206 -0.95 10.26 -16.61
C ALA A 206 -0.70 11.26 -17.75
N ILE A 207 0.57 11.43 -18.14
CA ILE A 207 0.95 12.30 -19.27
C ILE A 207 0.35 11.77 -20.57
N SER A 208 0.43 10.46 -20.84
CA SER A 208 -0.13 9.87 -22.07
C SER A 208 -1.66 10.02 -22.18
N LEU A 209 -2.38 10.09 -21.06
CA LEU A 209 -3.84 10.31 -21.05
C LEU A 209 -4.20 11.78 -21.29
N VAL A 210 -3.33 12.72 -20.88
CA VAL A 210 -3.53 14.16 -21.09
C VAL A 210 -3.13 14.58 -22.52
N SER A 211 -2.13 13.92 -23.11
CA SER A 211 -1.67 14.19 -24.48
C SER A 211 -2.56 13.59 -25.59
N GLY A 212 -3.75 13.12 -25.25
CA GLY A 212 -4.63 12.37 -26.15
C GLY A 212 -5.20 13.13 -27.37
N ASP A 213 -4.88 14.41 -27.59
CA ASP A 213 -5.33 15.13 -28.80
C ASP A 213 -4.59 16.45 -29.13
N VAL A 214 -3.40 16.73 -28.56
CA VAL A 214 -2.73 18.03 -28.79
C VAL A 214 -1.23 17.89 -29.02
N ASP A 215 -0.82 18.32 -30.22
CA ASP A 215 0.53 18.59 -30.75
C ASP A 215 1.51 17.44 -31.02
N GLU A 216 1.95 17.43 -32.29
CA GLU A 216 2.98 16.57 -32.91
C GLU A 216 4.34 16.60 -32.17
N PHE A 217 4.60 17.63 -31.35
CA PHE A 217 5.84 17.79 -30.57
C PHE A 217 5.86 16.95 -29.28
N MET A 218 4.70 16.61 -28.69
CA MET A 218 4.62 15.77 -27.48
C MET A 218 4.75 14.27 -27.76
N PHE A 219 4.66 13.84 -29.03
CA PHE A 219 4.77 12.43 -29.41
C PHE A 219 6.18 11.85 -29.17
N SER A 220 7.23 12.67 -29.30
CA SER A 220 8.62 12.24 -29.11
C SER A 220 8.97 11.94 -27.64
N CYS A 221 8.44 12.73 -26.69
CA CYS A 221 8.62 12.47 -25.26
C CYS A 221 7.72 11.35 -24.73
N THR A 222 6.53 11.16 -25.32
CA THR A 222 5.60 10.09 -24.96
C THR A 222 6.13 8.70 -25.37
N GLY A 223 6.77 8.59 -26.54
CA GLY A 223 7.46 7.37 -26.97
C GLY A 223 8.66 7.01 -26.07
N CYS A 224 9.49 7.99 -25.70
CA CYS A 224 10.64 7.77 -24.82
C CYS A 224 10.23 7.38 -23.39
N SER A 225 9.26 8.08 -22.80
CA SER A 225 8.79 7.79 -21.43
C SER A 225 8.08 6.44 -21.32
N SER A 226 7.31 6.04 -22.35
CA SER A 226 6.70 4.71 -22.43
C SER A 226 7.76 3.60 -22.60
N GLY A 227 8.79 3.84 -23.41
CA GLY A 227 9.94 2.93 -23.57
C GLY A 227 10.75 2.75 -22.28
N ILE A 228 11.05 3.86 -21.60
CA ILE A 228 11.76 3.85 -20.31
C ILE A 228 10.92 3.15 -19.23
N ALA A 229 9.60 3.42 -19.15
CA ALA A 229 8.71 2.75 -18.21
C ALA A 229 8.61 1.25 -18.48
N SER A 230 8.57 0.83 -19.76
CA SER A 230 8.54 -0.58 -20.14
C SER A 230 9.86 -1.28 -19.80
N CYS A 231 10.99 -0.60 -20.02
CA CYS A 231 12.31 -1.09 -19.64
C CYS A 231 12.44 -1.22 -18.11
N LEU A 232 11.97 -0.22 -17.36
CA LEU A 232 11.97 -0.20 -15.90
C LEU A 232 11.15 -1.34 -15.27
N VAL A 233 10.05 -1.75 -15.89
CA VAL A 233 9.24 -2.91 -15.43
C VAL A 233 10.03 -4.22 -15.52
N VAL A 234 10.92 -4.34 -16.50
CA VAL A 234 11.79 -5.52 -16.68
C VAL A 234 12.81 -5.57 -15.52
N TYR A 235 13.37 -4.43 -15.13
CA TYR A 235 14.38 -4.35 -14.06
C TYR A 235 13.81 -4.27 -12.63
N GLY A 236 12.56 -3.85 -12.48
CA GLY A 236 11.93 -3.61 -11.18
C GLY A 236 10.46 -3.96 -11.18
N ASN A 237 10.16 -5.23 -10.93
CA ASN A 237 8.79 -5.69 -10.78
C ASN A 237 8.57 -6.33 -9.41
N ARG A 238 7.34 -6.21 -8.92
CA ARG A 238 6.92 -6.82 -7.65
C ARG A 238 7.12 -8.35 -7.64
N TRP A 239 7.05 -9.00 -8.80
CA TRP A 239 7.22 -10.46 -8.92
C TRP A 239 8.67 -10.90 -8.72
N GLY A 240 9.64 -10.01 -8.97
CA GLY A 240 11.05 -10.26 -8.70
C GLY A 240 11.34 -10.58 -7.24
N PHE A 241 10.57 -10.00 -6.30
CA PHE A 241 10.64 -10.35 -4.87
C PHE A 241 10.29 -11.81 -4.58
N VAL A 242 9.39 -12.41 -5.35
CA VAL A 242 9.06 -13.84 -5.23
C VAL A 242 10.31 -14.67 -5.51
N HIS A 243 11.03 -14.35 -6.60
CA HIS A 243 12.28 -15.04 -6.93
C HIS A 243 13.46 -14.69 -6.01
N VAL A 244 13.48 -13.50 -5.40
CA VAL A 244 14.47 -13.20 -4.34
C VAL A 244 14.29 -14.17 -3.18
N GLY A 245 13.05 -14.44 -2.76
CA GLY A 245 12.78 -15.37 -1.65
C GLY A 245 13.15 -16.81 -1.97
N VAL A 246 13.02 -17.23 -3.23
CA VAL A 246 13.26 -18.61 -3.66
C VAL A 246 14.73 -18.89 -3.97
N TYR A 247 15.36 -18.02 -4.76
CA TYR A 247 16.70 -18.23 -5.30
C TYR A 247 17.79 -17.40 -4.62
N ASN A 248 17.41 -16.50 -3.71
CA ASN A 248 18.34 -15.69 -2.93
C ASN A 248 19.34 -14.89 -3.79
N LYS A 249 18.86 -14.42 -4.96
CA LYS A 249 19.61 -13.58 -5.90
C LYS A 249 19.25 -12.10 -5.72
N GLY A 250 20.04 -11.21 -6.33
CA GLY A 250 19.77 -9.77 -6.33
C GLY A 250 18.46 -9.41 -7.07
N ILE A 251 17.73 -8.41 -6.57
CA ILE A 251 16.39 -8.03 -7.04
C ILE A 251 16.32 -7.70 -8.53
N VAL A 252 17.38 -7.10 -9.09
CA VAL A 252 17.42 -6.74 -10.50
C VAL A 252 17.48 -8.00 -11.36
N GLN A 253 18.40 -8.91 -11.05
CA GLN A 253 18.53 -10.17 -11.76
C GLN A 253 17.27 -11.02 -11.63
N THR A 254 16.69 -11.12 -10.43
CA THR A 254 15.45 -11.88 -10.25
C THR A 254 14.28 -11.25 -10.98
N SER A 255 14.20 -9.91 -11.05
CA SER A 255 13.16 -9.21 -11.81
C SER A 255 13.24 -9.53 -13.30
N LEU A 256 14.46 -9.55 -13.86
CA LEU A 256 14.72 -9.93 -15.24
C LEU A 256 14.30 -11.38 -15.52
N ASP A 257 14.82 -12.32 -14.72
CA ASP A 257 14.53 -13.76 -14.86
C ASP A 257 13.01 -14.01 -14.80
N THR A 258 12.31 -13.35 -13.87
CA THR A 258 10.85 -13.48 -13.72
C THR A 258 10.11 -12.98 -14.95
N TRP A 259 10.49 -11.80 -15.45
CA TRP A 259 9.81 -11.17 -16.58
C TRP A 259 10.01 -11.97 -17.87
N GLU A 260 11.20 -12.53 -18.06
CA GLU A 260 11.48 -13.40 -19.20
C GLU A 260 10.62 -14.68 -19.17
N ILE A 261 10.48 -15.32 -18.00
CA ILE A 261 9.62 -16.49 -17.83
C ILE A 261 8.16 -16.14 -18.15
N PHE A 262 7.67 -15.00 -17.68
CA PHE A 262 6.31 -14.56 -17.98
C PHE A 262 6.07 -14.33 -19.46
N ARG A 263 7.04 -13.75 -20.18
CA ARG A 263 6.94 -13.57 -21.63
C ARG A 263 6.95 -14.90 -22.37
N ARG A 264 7.85 -15.82 -22.00
CA ARG A 264 7.94 -17.15 -22.62
C ARG A 264 6.66 -17.96 -22.46
N VAL A 265 5.98 -17.86 -21.31
CA VAL A 265 4.73 -18.58 -21.03
C VAL A 265 3.48 -17.80 -21.49
N GLY A 266 3.61 -16.52 -21.84
CA GLY A 266 2.48 -15.68 -22.27
C GLY A 266 1.58 -15.21 -21.11
N MET A 267 2.11 -15.09 -19.90
CA MET A 267 1.35 -14.68 -18.70
C MET A 267 1.21 -13.16 -18.52
N GLU A 268 1.70 -12.35 -19.46
CA GLU A 268 1.68 -10.88 -19.35
C GLU A 268 0.25 -10.31 -19.18
N GLN A 269 -0.72 -10.85 -19.93
CA GLN A 269 -2.12 -10.42 -19.85
C GLN A 269 -2.74 -10.76 -18.48
N LEU A 270 -2.40 -11.91 -17.92
CA LEU A 270 -2.86 -12.35 -16.60
C LEU A 270 -2.34 -11.40 -15.51
N ILE A 271 -1.05 -11.07 -15.55
CA ILE A 271 -0.43 -10.15 -14.60
C ILE A 271 -1.03 -8.75 -14.69
N ASN A 272 -1.31 -8.27 -15.90
CA ASN A 272 -1.97 -6.98 -16.11
C ASN A 272 -3.43 -6.95 -15.62
N SER A 273 -4.03 -8.12 -15.39
CA SER A 273 -5.37 -8.26 -14.81
C SER A 273 -5.37 -8.39 -13.29
N ASP A 274 -4.21 -8.52 -12.63
CA ASP A 274 -4.10 -8.61 -11.17
C ASP A 274 -4.61 -7.33 -10.49
N LEU A 275 -5.51 -7.52 -9.53
CA LEU A 275 -6.09 -6.44 -8.73
C LEU A 275 -5.55 -6.42 -7.30
N THR A 276 -4.66 -7.33 -6.92
CA THR A 276 -4.19 -7.47 -5.53
C THR A 276 -3.63 -6.16 -5.00
N SER A 277 -2.81 -5.46 -5.80
CA SER A 277 -2.26 -4.16 -5.39
C SER A 277 -3.34 -3.11 -5.14
N SER A 278 -4.33 -3.05 -6.02
CA SER A 278 -5.43 -2.09 -5.93
C SER A 278 -6.31 -2.39 -4.74
N VAL A 279 -6.66 -3.65 -4.51
CA VAL A 279 -7.46 -4.07 -3.35
C VAL A 279 -6.76 -3.69 -2.04
N CYS A 280 -5.46 -3.99 -1.91
CA CYS A 280 -4.68 -3.59 -0.73
C CYS A 280 -4.65 -2.06 -0.54
N PHE A 281 -4.50 -1.29 -1.62
CA PHE A 281 -4.56 0.17 -1.56
C PHE A 281 -5.92 0.68 -1.08
N PHE A 282 -7.02 0.16 -1.64
CA PHE A 282 -8.38 0.54 -1.24
C PHE A 282 -8.66 0.21 0.23
N TYR A 283 -8.18 -0.93 0.74
CA TYR A 283 -8.25 -1.25 2.17
C TYR A 283 -7.44 -0.30 3.04
N GLY A 284 -6.22 0.05 2.61
CA GLY A 284 -5.38 1.03 3.32
C GLY A 284 -6.08 2.39 3.43
N VAL A 285 -6.65 2.87 2.33
CA VAL A 285 -7.43 4.13 2.29
C VAL A 285 -8.68 4.04 3.18
N ALA A 286 -9.44 2.94 3.12
CA ALA A 286 -10.61 2.73 3.96
C ALA A 286 -10.25 2.72 5.46
N GLY A 287 -9.18 2.01 5.84
CA GLY A 287 -8.70 1.96 7.21
C GLY A 287 -8.24 3.32 7.72
N GLY A 288 -7.49 4.06 6.90
CA GLY A 288 -7.08 5.43 7.19
C GLY A 288 -8.27 6.38 7.34
N ALA A 289 -9.29 6.24 6.48
CA ALA A 289 -10.50 7.04 6.54
C ALA A 289 -11.30 6.78 7.83
N ILE A 290 -11.46 5.52 8.26
CA ILE A 290 -12.10 5.18 9.55
C ILE A 290 -11.33 5.84 10.71
N CYS A 291 -10.00 5.72 10.74
CA CYS A 291 -9.18 6.32 11.79
C CYS A 291 -9.33 7.85 11.81
N THR A 292 -9.40 8.47 10.64
CA THR A 292 -9.57 9.92 10.48
C THR A 292 -10.96 10.37 10.93
N LEU A 293 -12.02 9.63 10.60
CA LEU A 293 -13.38 9.93 11.05
C LEU A 293 -13.50 9.82 12.57
N LEU A 294 -12.98 8.73 13.16
CA LEU A 294 -13.02 8.52 14.61
C LEU A 294 -12.22 9.59 15.35
N GLY A 295 -10.96 9.81 14.94
CA GLY A 295 -10.09 10.81 15.57
C GLY A 295 -10.59 12.24 15.35
N GLY A 296 -11.00 12.57 14.14
CA GLY A 296 -11.50 13.89 13.77
C GLY A 296 -12.80 14.26 14.48
N SER A 297 -13.77 13.33 14.52
CA SER A 297 -15.04 13.56 15.23
C SER A 297 -14.82 13.74 16.73
N TRP A 298 -13.97 12.91 17.34
CA TRP A 298 -13.62 13.01 18.76
C TRP A 298 -12.97 14.35 19.10
N ALA A 299 -11.98 14.78 18.30
CA ALA A 299 -11.31 16.07 18.49
C ALA A 299 -12.28 17.25 18.33
N PHE A 300 -13.19 17.18 17.35
CA PHE A 300 -14.19 18.22 17.13
C PHE A 300 -15.13 18.39 18.33
N ILE A 301 -15.63 17.28 18.89
CA ILE A 301 -16.52 17.31 20.06
C ILE A 301 -15.83 17.93 21.28
N ILE A 302 -14.58 17.54 21.54
CA ILE A 302 -13.81 18.06 22.68
C ILE A 302 -13.57 19.56 22.56
N HIS A 303 -13.13 20.04 21.38
CA HIS A 303 -12.93 21.48 21.18
C HIS A 303 -14.22 22.29 21.37
N LYS A 304 -15.37 21.75 20.94
CA LYS A 304 -16.65 22.41 21.16
C LYS A 304 -17.03 22.48 22.64
N SER A 305 -16.79 21.40 23.41
CA SER A 305 -17.04 21.36 24.86
C SER A 305 -16.19 22.37 25.63
N TYR A 306 -14.89 22.45 25.33
CA TYR A 306 -13.99 23.43 25.93
C TYR A 306 -14.40 24.87 25.59
N ALA A 307 -14.79 25.13 24.34
CA ALA A 307 -15.26 26.45 23.94
C ALA A 307 -16.53 26.86 24.69
N THR A 308 -17.46 25.92 24.94
CA THR A 308 -18.68 26.21 25.71
C THR A 308 -18.40 26.45 27.19
N GLU A 309 -17.50 25.67 27.82
CA GLU A 309 -17.14 25.84 29.23
C GLU A 309 -16.43 27.16 29.51
N LEU A 310 -15.58 27.64 28.59
CA LEU A 310 -14.90 28.94 28.74
C LEU A 310 -15.81 30.15 28.48
N SER A 311 -16.99 29.92 27.87
CA SER A 311 -17.94 30.99 27.52
C SER A 311 -19.06 31.22 28.54
N ILE A 312 -19.17 30.35 29.54
CA ILE A 312 -20.13 30.43 30.66
C ILE A 312 -19.38 30.96 31.88
#